data_AF-A0A964AFZ8-F1
#
_entry.id   AF-A0A964AFZ8-F1
#
_cell.length_a   1.000
_cell.length_b   1.000
_cell.length_c   1.000
_cell.angle_alpha   90.00
_cell.angle_beta   90.00
_cell.angle_gamma   90.00
#
_symmetry.space_group_name_H-M   'P 1'
#
loop_
_entity.id
_entity.type
_entity.pdbx_description
1 polymer ?
#
loop_
_entity_poly.entity_id
_entity_poly.type
_entity_poly.pdbx_seq_one_letter_code
_entity_poly.pdbx_strand_id
1 'polypeptide(L)'
;MIAVLLLGLLVGCPAEMLGVELPKGGAESISQEDLQRDVWALVALGDRHPGRPAYDEGLAIIEQRLDQMKTLPAFGDGATRPAGAGRNLCMQKDGRSGRALVVAALDQDNGADRSASSIAALISLAKAYDLPGKPEHTLVFCVWPEPDGLDAYLRAPAVPLEHTTAVLTLGPLSGSEELRPVETQISYGGGKLRHLHLQSSAEPYHGTPDDRMERLDFRVLLQRVQRLHQAVENLMFR
;
A
#
# COMPACT_ATOMS: atom_id res chain seq x y z
N MET A 1 -28.43 41.82 4.25
CA MET A 1 -27.36 40.98 4.83
C MET A 1 -27.92 39.68 5.41
N ILE A 2 -28.64 38.87 4.61
CA ILE A 2 -29.22 37.57 5.06
C ILE A 2 -28.90 36.44 4.05
N ALA A 3 -28.22 36.72 2.94
CA ALA A 3 -28.00 35.76 1.86
C ALA A 3 -26.72 34.91 1.99
N VAL A 4 -25.86 35.15 2.99
CA VAL A 4 -24.56 34.45 3.13
C VAL A 4 -24.62 33.26 4.10
N LEU A 5 -25.70 33.12 4.88
CA LEU A 5 -25.83 32.07 5.90
C LEU A 5 -26.40 30.74 5.38
N LEU A 6 -26.90 30.69 4.14
CA LEU A 6 -27.53 29.49 3.56
C LEU A 6 -26.58 28.59 2.75
N LEU A 7 -25.34 29.02 2.48
CA LEU A 7 -24.33 28.16 1.85
C LEU A 7 -23.52 27.29 2.83
N GLY A 8 -23.63 27.55 4.15
CA GLY A 8 -22.86 26.86 5.19
C GLY A 8 -23.43 25.51 5.65
N LEU A 9 -24.57 25.06 5.10
CA LEU A 9 -25.27 23.83 5.53
C LEU A 9 -25.17 22.68 4.53
N LEU A 10 -24.37 22.82 3.46
CA LEU A 10 -24.02 21.71 2.55
C LEU A 10 -22.72 21.01 2.96
N VAL A 11 -22.31 21.15 4.22
CA VAL A 11 -21.14 20.46 4.77
C VAL A 11 -21.58 19.07 5.22
N GLY A 12 -21.43 18.11 4.30
CA GLY A 12 -21.26 16.68 4.54
C GLY A 12 -22.17 16.03 5.58
N CYS A 13 -23.37 15.57 5.17
CA CYS A 13 -24.00 14.48 5.89
C CYS A 13 -23.09 13.25 5.80
N PRO A 14 -22.61 12.68 6.92
CA PRO A 14 -21.94 11.38 6.86
C PRO A 14 -22.93 10.38 6.26
N ALA A 15 -22.52 9.62 5.25
CA ALA A 15 -23.37 8.66 4.54
C ALA A 15 -24.09 7.65 5.48
N GLU A 16 -23.52 7.44 6.66
CA GLU A 16 -24.10 6.66 7.77
C GLU A 16 -25.46 7.21 8.23
N MET A 17 -25.70 8.53 8.15
CA MET A 17 -27.00 9.15 8.45
C MET A 17 -28.06 8.90 7.37
N LEU A 18 -27.66 8.44 6.17
CA LEU A 18 -28.57 8.01 5.11
C LEU A 18 -28.90 6.51 5.22
N GLY A 19 -28.52 5.85 6.31
CA GLY A 19 -28.75 4.41 6.52
C GLY A 19 -27.87 3.51 5.64
N VAL A 20 -26.83 4.06 5.02
CA VAL A 20 -25.86 3.29 4.25
C VAL A 20 -24.79 2.80 5.22
N GLU A 21 -24.85 1.51 5.58
CA GLU A 21 -23.75 0.87 6.29
C GLU A 21 -22.53 0.81 5.37
N LEU A 22 -21.46 1.50 5.76
CA LEU A 22 -20.18 1.35 5.09
C LEU A 22 -19.52 0.03 5.55
N PRO A 23 -18.95 -0.76 4.63
CA PRO A 23 -18.25 -1.99 4.99
C PRO A 23 -17.07 -1.68 5.93
N LYS A 24 -17.05 -2.32 7.10
CA LYS A 24 -16.04 -2.15 8.15
C LYS A 24 -14.87 -3.12 7.96
N GLY A 25 -14.21 -3.02 6.81
CA GLY A 25 -13.17 -3.96 6.36
C GLY A 25 -13.70 -5.04 5.43
N GLY A 26 -12.91 -6.10 5.22
CA GLY A 26 -13.21 -7.18 4.28
C GLY A 26 -12.88 -6.86 2.82
N ALA A 27 -12.97 -7.87 1.95
CA ALA A 27 -12.70 -7.72 0.52
C ALA A 27 -13.66 -6.74 -0.17
N GLU A 28 -14.88 -6.61 0.36
CA GLU A 28 -15.93 -5.70 -0.06
C GLU A 28 -15.63 -4.22 0.24
N SER A 29 -14.71 -3.94 1.16
CA SER A 29 -14.29 -2.56 1.45
C SER A 29 -13.31 -2.01 0.43
N ILE A 30 -12.70 -2.88 -0.40
CA ILE A 30 -11.85 -2.49 -1.53
C ILE A 30 -12.78 -1.97 -2.63
N SER A 31 -12.67 -0.69 -2.96
CA SER A 31 -13.51 -0.04 -3.97
C SER A 31 -12.70 0.55 -5.12
N GLN A 32 -13.35 0.68 -6.27
CA GLN A 32 -12.71 1.30 -7.44
C GLN A 32 -12.46 2.79 -7.19
N GLU A 33 -13.37 3.45 -6.48
CA GLU A 33 -13.33 4.89 -6.19
C GLU A 33 -12.14 5.25 -5.30
N ASP A 34 -11.85 4.41 -4.30
CA ASP A 34 -10.69 4.63 -3.43
C ASP A 34 -9.37 4.45 -4.19
N LEU A 35 -9.29 3.40 -5.03
CA LEU A 35 -8.13 3.20 -5.91
C LEU A 35 -7.92 4.38 -6.85
N GLN A 36 -8.99 4.87 -7.49
CA GLN A 36 -8.92 6.04 -8.38
C GLN A 36 -8.43 7.29 -7.65
N ARG A 37 -9.03 7.59 -6.49
CA ARG A 37 -8.65 8.74 -5.66
C ARG A 37 -7.19 8.67 -5.27
N ASP A 38 -6.74 7.52 -4.74
CA ASP A 38 -5.40 7.40 -4.16
C ASP A 38 -4.32 7.43 -5.26
N VAL A 39 -4.58 6.82 -6.43
CA VAL A 39 -3.68 6.96 -7.59
C VAL A 39 -3.64 8.42 -8.07
N TRP A 40 -4.79 9.08 -8.23
CA TRP A 40 -4.84 10.48 -8.68
C TRP A 40 -4.07 11.41 -7.74
N ALA A 41 -4.25 11.26 -6.44
CA ALA A 41 -3.56 12.06 -5.45
C ALA A 41 -2.03 11.94 -5.59
N LEU A 42 -1.53 10.73 -5.76
CA LEU A 42 -0.08 10.49 -5.92
C LEU A 42 0.44 11.02 -7.26
N VAL A 43 -0.26 10.76 -8.36
CA VAL A 43 0.16 11.23 -9.70
C VAL A 43 0.16 12.75 -9.79
N ALA A 44 -0.78 13.43 -9.13
CA ALA A 44 -0.86 14.89 -9.12
C ALA A 44 0.37 15.57 -8.48
N LEU A 45 1.10 14.88 -7.61
CA LEU A 45 2.34 15.39 -7.01
C LEU A 45 3.49 15.49 -8.03
N GLY A 46 3.45 14.73 -9.12
CA GLY A 46 4.51 14.68 -10.12
C GLY A 46 5.70 13.82 -9.68
N ASP A 47 6.90 14.39 -9.78
CA ASP A 47 8.17 13.72 -9.51
C ASP A 47 8.42 13.50 -8.00
N ARG A 48 8.23 12.27 -7.53
CA ARG A 48 8.49 11.85 -6.14
C ARG A 48 9.84 11.14 -5.97
N HIS A 49 10.86 11.43 -6.77
CA HIS A 49 12.21 10.93 -6.47
C HIS A 49 12.69 11.44 -5.09
N PRO A 50 13.44 10.63 -4.32
CA PRO A 50 14.00 11.06 -3.04
C PRO A 50 14.79 12.37 -3.14
N GLY A 51 14.58 13.27 -2.18
CA GLY A 51 15.16 14.62 -2.16
C GLY A 51 14.36 15.67 -2.94
N ARG A 52 13.26 15.29 -3.61
CA ARG A 52 12.28 16.23 -4.15
C ARG A 52 11.21 16.59 -3.11
N PRO A 53 10.65 17.81 -3.11
CA PRO A 53 9.55 18.18 -2.21
C PRO A 53 8.32 17.25 -2.31
N ALA A 54 7.97 16.84 -3.53
CA ALA A 54 6.84 15.94 -3.78
C ALA A 54 7.04 14.52 -3.21
N TYR A 55 8.27 14.09 -2.94
CA TYR A 55 8.53 12.83 -2.25
C TYR A 55 8.05 12.87 -0.81
N ASP A 56 8.42 13.92 -0.06
CA ASP A 56 8.03 14.07 1.34
C ASP A 56 6.52 14.28 1.47
N GLU A 57 5.92 15.04 0.55
CA GLU A 57 4.47 15.20 0.47
C GLU A 57 3.77 13.88 0.14
N GLY A 58 4.30 13.09 -0.79
CA GLY A 58 3.80 11.76 -1.11
C GLY A 58 3.81 10.81 0.08
N LEU A 59 4.93 10.74 0.81
CA LEU A 59 5.02 9.94 2.02
C LEU A 59 4.01 10.37 3.09
N ALA A 60 3.82 11.68 3.29
CA ALA A 60 2.85 12.20 4.25
C ALA A 60 1.40 11.82 3.87
N ILE A 61 1.04 11.91 2.58
CA ILE A 61 -0.26 11.45 2.08
C ILE A 61 -0.43 9.96 2.36
N ILE A 62 0.57 9.13 2.03
CA ILE A 62 0.50 7.68 2.23
C ILE A 62 0.34 7.34 3.71
N GLU A 63 1.14 7.95 4.58
CA GLU A 63 1.06 7.77 6.03
C GLU A 63 -0.35 8.10 6.54
N GLN A 64 -0.88 9.26 6.15
CA GLN A 64 -2.23 9.69 6.53
C GLN A 64 -3.30 8.71 6.04
N ARG A 65 -3.19 8.21 4.81
CA ARG A 65 -4.16 7.24 4.26
C ARG A 65 -4.12 5.91 5.01
N LEU A 66 -2.94 5.43 5.39
CA LEU A 66 -2.78 4.21 6.18
C LEU A 66 -3.27 4.40 7.62
N ASP A 67 -3.02 5.55 8.24
CA ASP A 67 -3.51 5.91 9.58
C ASP A 67 -5.05 5.90 9.65
N GLN A 68 -5.72 6.40 8.60
CA GLN A 68 -7.18 6.32 8.48
C GLN A 68 -7.75 4.89 8.50
N MET A 69 -6.92 3.88 8.23
CA MET A 69 -7.28 2.45 8.34
C MET A 69 -6.93 1.85 9.71
N LYS A 70 -6.71 2.72 10.71
CA LYS A 70 -6.35 2.37 12.10
C LYS A 70 -5.07 1.52 12.18
N THR A 71 -4.12 1.81 11.30
CA THR A 71 -2.77 1.23 11.40
C THR A 71 -1.92 2.05 12.38
N LEU A 72 -0.84 1.45 12.88
CA LEU A 72 0.10 2.06 13.80
C LEU A 72 1.48 2.20 13.14
N PRO A 73 2.32 3.18 13.51
CA PRO A 73 3.70 3.22 13.06
C PRO A 73 4.43 1.91 13.37
N ALA A 74 5.11 1.33 12.38
CA ALA A 74 5.69 -0.01 12.51
C ALA A 74 7.12 -0.03 13.05
N PHE A 75 7.86 1.09 12.95
CA PHE A 75 9.14 1.21 13.63
C PHE A 75 8.87 1.83 15.00
N GLY A 76 9.37 1.26 16.10
CA GLY A 76 8.90 1.59 17.46
C GLY A 76 8.94 3.06 17.91
N ASP A 77 9.55 3.97 17.13
CA ASP A 77 9.63 5.42 17.35
C ASP A 77 8.99 6.26 16.20
N GLY A 78 8.38 5.64 15.19
CA GLY A 78 7.80 6.34 14.04
C GLY A 78 7.50 5.48 12.81
N ALA A 79 6.92 6.09 11.77
CA ALA A 79 6.50 5.36 10.57
C ALA A 79 7.63 5.15 9.56
N THR A 80 8.79 5.82 9.71
CA THR A 80 9.84 5.83 8.68
C THR A 80 11.22 5.40 9.16
N ARG A 81 12.02 4.85 8.23
CA ARG A 81 13.44 4.53 8.39
C ARG A 81 14.24 4.90 7.14
N PRO A 82 15.52 5.33 7.27
CA PRO A 82 16.37 5.61 6.11
C PRO A 82 16.53 4.39 5.20
N ALA A 83 16.48 4.62 3.88
CA ALA A 83 16.66 3.60 2.85
C ALA A 83 17.37 4.19 1.63
N GLY A 84 18.71 4.11 1.61
CA GLY A 84 19.52 4.69 0.55
C GLY A 84 19.35 6.21 0.49
N ALA A 85 18.91 6.71 -0.67
CA ALA A 85 18.57 8.13 -0.84
C ALA A 85 17.19 8.51 -0.27
N GLY A 86 16.32 7.54 -0.01
CA GLY A 86 14.95 7.74 0.47
C GLY A 86 14.70 7.17 1.87
N ARG A 87 13.44 6.83 2.12
CA ARG A 87 12.94 6.30 3.39
C ARG A 87 11.93 5.19 3.14
N ASN A 88 12.09 4.08 3.86
CA ASN A 88 11.00 3.12 4.02
C ASN A 88 9.93 3.77 4.92
N LEU A 89 8.67 3.69 4.49
CA LEU A 89 7.52 4.01 5.32
C LEU A 89 6.82 2.69 5.63
N CYS A 90 6.60 2.35 6.89
CA CYS A 90 5.90 1.15 7.29
C CYS A 90 4.89 1.45 8.40
N MET A 91 3.67 0.99 8.20
CA MET A 91 2.58 0.99 9.17
C MET A 91 2.14 -0.45 9.43
N GLN A 92 1.59 -0.74 10.60
CA GLN A 92 1.22 -2.10 10.98
C GLN A 92 -0.18 -2.21 11.56
N LYS A 93 -0.74 -3.41 11.48
CA LYS A 93 -1.90 -3.85 12.23
C LYS A 93 -1.53 -5.07 13.05
N ASP A 94 -1.61 -4.96 14.37
CA ASP A 94 -1.20 -6.01 15.29
C ASP A 94 -2.00 -7.31 15.09
N GLY A 95 -1.27 -8.43 14.97
CA GLY A 95 -1.85 -9.76 14.92
C GLY A 95 -2.03 -10.41 16.30
N ARG A 96 -2.46 -11.67 16.28
CA ARG A 96 -2.66 -12.49 17.50
C ARG A 96 -1.59 -13.54 17.71
N SER A 97 -0.91 -14.01 16.66
CA SER A 97 -0.03 -15.18 16.72
C SER A 97 1.44 -14.89 17.08
N GLY A 98 1.83 -13.61 17.11
CA GLY A 98 3.25 -13.21 17.23
C GLY A 98 4.06 -13.37 15.94
N ARG A 99 3.45 -13.86 14.86
CA ARG A 99 4.04 -13.90 13.51
C ARG A 99 3.64 -12.66 12.71
N ALA A 100 4.41 -12.31 11.69
CA ALA A 100 4.17 -11.14 10.86
C ALA A 100 4.25 -11.45 9.36
N LEU A 101 3.42 -10.78 8.56
CA LEU A 101 3.46 -10.79 7.11
C LEU A 101 3.69 -9.35 6.64
N VAL A 102 4.74 -9.16 5.83
CA VAL A 102 5.06 -7.84 5.26
C VAL A 102 4.47 -7.76 3.87
N VAL A 103 3.70 -6.73 3.59
CA VAL A 103 3.22 -6.37 2.26
C VAL A 103 3.82 -5.02 1.90
N ALA A 104 4.60 -4.96 0.83
CA ALA A 104 5.34 -3.77 0.44
C ALA A 104 4.98 -3.33 -0.97
N ALA A 105 4.65 -2.05 -1.17
CA ALA A 105 4.58 -1.44 -2.48
C ALA A 105 5.90 -0.76 -2.82
N LEU A 106 6.33 -0.87 -4.08
CA LEU A 106 7.52 -0.21 -4.59
C LEU A 106 7.16 1.20 -5.06
N ASP A 107 7.84 2.20 -4.50
CA ASP A 107 7.78 3.58 -4.99
C ASP A 107 8.92 3.81 -6.00
N GLN A 108 8.57 3.74 -7.28
CA GLN A 108 9.46 3.97 -8.42
C GLN A 108 9.44 5.43 -8.90
N ASP A 109 9.37 6.35 -7.95
CA ASP A 109 9.46 7.80 -8.09
C ASP A 109 8.27 8.51 -8.77
N ASN A 110 7.76 7.99 -9.89
CA ASN A 110 6.65 8.61 -10.61
C ASN A 110 5.78 7.59 -11.36
N GLY A 111 4.66 8.10 -11.87
CA GLY A 111 3.79 7.35 -12.78
C GLY A 111 2.61 6.65 -12.12
N ALA A 112 1.52 6.58 -12.89
CA ALA A 112 0.27 5.96 -12.47
C ALA A 112 0.44 4.44 -12.29
N ASP A 113 1.10 3.75 -13.22
CA ASP A 113 1.32 2.31 -13.13
C ASP A 113 2.53 1.95 -12.27
N ARG A 114 3.68 2.56 -12.56
CA ARG A 114 4.98 2.15 -11.98
C ARG A 114 5.07 2.28 -10.47
N SER A 115 4.37 3.25 -9.90
CA SER A 115 4.41 3.56 -8.47
C SER A 115 3.02 3.71 -7.87
N ALA A 116 2.18 4.61 -8.40
CA ALA A 116 0.94 4.98 -7.72
C ALA A 116 -0.06 3.81 -7.61
N SER A 117 -0.13 2.90 -8.59
CA SER A 117 -1.06 1.76 -8.59
C SER A 117 -0.76 0.75 -7.47
N SER A 118 0.52 0.44 -7.23
CA SER A 118 0.95 -0.51 -6.20
C SER A 118 0.75 0.07 -4.80
N ILE A 119 1.02 1.37 -4.62
CA ILE A 119 0.78 2.09 -3.37
C ILE A 119 -0.73 2.20 -3.07
N ALA A 120 -1.55 2.54 -4.06
CA ALA A 120 -3.01 2.56 -3.89
C ALA A 120 -3.58 1.18 -3.56
N ALA A 121 -3.02 0.12 -4.16
CA ALA A 121 -3.37 -1.26 -3.80
C ALA A 121 -2.99 -1.59 -2.36
N LEU A 122 -1.81 -1.17 -1.89
CA LEU A 122 -1.39 -1.34 -0.49
C LEU A 122 -2.35 -0.64 0.49
N ILE A 123 -2.72 0.62 0.21
CA ILE A 123 -3.68 1.37 1.04
C ILE A 123 -5.05 0.66 1.06
N SER A 124 -5.51 0.20 -0.11
CA SER A 124 -6.77 -0.53 -0.23
C SER A 124 -6.76 -1.87 0.50
N LEU A 125 -5.63 -2.58 0.50
CA LEU A 125 -5.45 -3.76 1.33
C LEU A 125 -5.50 -3.42 2.82
N ALA A 126 -4.83 -2.36 3.26
CA ALA A 126 -4.91 -1.94 4.66
C ALA A 126 -6.35 -1.66 5.10
N LYS A 127 -7.17 -1.06 4.21
CA LYS A 127 -8.61 -0.87 4.41
C LYS A 127 -9.37 -2.19 4.54
N ALA A 128 -9.06 -3.19 3.72
CA ALA A 128 -9.64 -4.54 3.84
C ALA A 128 -9.41 -5.17 5.22
N TYR A 129 -8.34 -4.76 5.90
CA TYR A 129 -8.05 -5.20 7.25
C TYR A 129 -8.58 -4.28 8.34
N ASP A 130 -9.36 -3.23 8.06
CA ASP A 130 -10.04 -2.40 9.08
C ASP A 130 -11.24 -3.11 9.76
N LEU A 131 -11.03 -4.38 10.11
CA LEU A 131 -11.99 -5.24 10.79
C LEU A 131 -12.00 -4.96 12.32
N PRO A 132 -13.12 -5.24 13.02
CA PRO A 132 -13.23 -5.11 14.48
C PRO A 132 -12.28 -6.00 15.28
N GLY A 133 -11.73 -7.06 14.67
CA GLY A 133 -10.80 -7.99 15.31
C GLY A 133 -9.36 -7.82 14.82
N LYS A 134 -8.41 -8.30 15.62
CA LYS A 134 -7.01 -8.42 15.19
C LYS A 134 -6.87 -9.53 14.13
N PRO A 135 -6.12 -9.32 13.04
CA PRO A 135 -5.76 -10.38 12.11
C PRO A 135 -4.96 -11.49 12.80
N GLU A 136 -4.80 -12.63 12.12
CA GLU A 136 -4.03 -13.76 12.68
C GLU A 136 -2.55 -13.38 12.87
N HIS A 137 -1.93 -12.88 11.79
CA HIS A 137 -0.56 -12.36 11.80
C HIS A 137 -0.57 -10.84 11.89
N THR A 138 0.50 -10.27 12.45
CA THR A 138 0.74 -8.82 12.31
C THR A 138 0.94 -8.52 10.83
N LEU A 139 0.15 -7.60 10.29
CA LEU A 139 0.31 -7.14 8.92
C LEU A 139 1.15 -5.87 8.94
N VAL A 140 2.27 -5.86 8.21
CA VAL A 140 3.12 -4.68 8.05
C VAL A 140 2.99 -4.19 6.61
N PHE A 141 2.39 -3.03 6.43
CA PHE A 141 2.20 -2.36 5.15
C PHE A 141 3.33 -1.37 4.94
N CYS A 142 4.19 -1.62 3.95
CA CYS A 142 5.35 -0.78 3.68
C CYS A 142 5.30 -0.14 2.30
N VAL A 143 5.81 1.08 2.18
CA VAL A 143 6.25 1.66 0.91
C VAL A 143 7.77 1.74 0.92
N TRP A 144 8.37 1.18 -0.11
CA TRP A 144 9.82 1.05 -0.27
C TRP A 144 10.29 1.85 -1.48
N PRO A 145 11.24 2.79 -1.32
CA PRO A 145 11.87 3.42 -2.47
C PRO A 145 12.73 2.37 -3.19
N GLU A 146 12.72 2.39 -4.52
CA GLU A 146 13.68 1.60 -5.29
C GLU A 146 15.03 2.31 -5.45
N PRO A 147 16.13 1.56 -5.57
CA PRO A 147 16.24 0.10 -5.42
C PRO A 147 16.48 -0.36 -3.96
N ASP A 148 16.68 0.59 -3.04
CA ASP A 148 17.32 0.31 -1.74
C ASP A 148 16.37 -0.16 -0.63
N GLY A 149 15.06 -0.09 -0.83
CA GLY A 149 14.07 -0.25 0.24
C GLY A 149 14.06 -1.62 0.90
N LEU A 150 14.13 -2.71 0.13
CA LEU A 150 14.18 -4.08 0.67
C LEU A 150 15.46 -4.29 1.49
N ASP A 151 16.62 -3.93 0.95
CA ASP A 151 17.91 -4.07 1.63
C ASP A 151 17.96 -3.25 2.92
N ALA A 152 17.39 -2.04 2.91
CA ALA A 152 17.26 -1.22 4.11
C ALA A 152 16.32 -1.86 5.14
N TYR A 153 15.21 -2.44 4.70
CA TYR A 153 14.29 -3.17 5.58
C TYR A 153 14.97 -4.36 6.25
N LEU A 154 15.74 -5.16 5.51
CA LEU A 154 16.44 -6.32 6.08
C LEU A 154 17.49 -5.93 7.14
N ARG A 155 18.07 -4.72 7.06
CA ARG A 155 19.01 -4.20 8.06
C ARG A 155 18.32 -3.63 9.30
N ALA A 156 17.15 -3.02 9.12
CA ALA A 156 16.39 -2.37 10.17
C ALA A 156 14.89 -2.70 10.01
N PRO A 157 14.49 -3.95 10.28
CA PRO A 157 13.15 -4.42 9.99
C PRO A 157 12.16 -3.87 11.04
N ALA A 158 10.93 -3.62 10.61
CA ALA A 158 9.85 -3.15 11.49
C ALA A 158 9.44 -4.23 12.52
N VAL A 159 9.56 -5.49 12.13
CA VAL A 159 9.36 -6.67 12.99
C VAL A 159 10.60 -7.54 12.92
N PRO A 160 10.98 -8.26 13.99
CA PRO A 160 12.11 -9.19 13.92
C PRO A 160 11.94 -10.20 12.78
N LEU A 161 12.98 -10.42 11.97
CA LEU A 161 12.89 -11.26 10.76
C LEU A 161 12.57 -12.72 11.09
N GLU A 162 12.92 -13.18 12.28
CA GLU A 162 12.56 -14.49 12.83
C GLU A 162 11.04 -14.64 13.04
N HIS A 163 10.31 -13.53 13.18
CA HIS A 163 8.85 -13.52 13.29
C HIS A 163 8.18 -13.26 11.93
N THR A 164 8.92 -12.86 10.91
CA THR A 164 8.39 -12.60 9.56
C THR A 164 8.20 -13.91 8.78
N THR A 165 6.97 -14.22 8.41
CA THR A 165 6.62 -15.45 7.67
C THR A 165 6.93 -15.33 6.19
N ALA A 166 6.66 -14.17 5.62
CA ALA A 166 6.95 -13.85 4.23
C ALA A 166 6.98 -12.33 4.03
N VAL A 167 7.61 -11.94 2.93
CA VAL A 167 7.54 -10.60 2.35
C VAL A 167 6.82 -10.72 1.01
N LEU A 168 5.80 -9.90 0.80
CA LEU A 168 5.06 -9.77 -0.43
C LEU A 168 5.30 -8.39 -1.03
N THR A 169 6.04 -8.31 -2.13
CA THR A 169 6.31 -7.05 -2.82
C THR A 169 5.35 -6.87 -3.99
N LEU A 170 4.79 -5.67 -4.12
CA LEU A 170 3.87 -5.26 -5.17
C LEU A 170 4.65 -4.35 -6.14
N GLY A 171 4.91 -4.88 -7.33
CA GLY A 171 5.37 -4.09 -8.48
C GLY A 171 4.20 -3.46 -9.23
N PRO A 172 4.41 -3.06 -10.49
CA PRO A 172 3.35 -2.53 -11.35
C PRO A 172 2.16 -3.50 -11.46
N LEU A 173 0.97 -2.97 -11.22
CA LEU A 173 -0.27 -3.76 -11.18
C LEU A 173 -1.19 -3.48 -12.37
N SER A 174 -0.79 -2.66 -13.36
CA SER A 174 -1.53 -2.48 -14.61
C SER A 174 -1.21 -3.55 -15.66
N GLY A 175 -1.75 -3.40 -16.87
CA GLY A 175 -1.57 -4.33 -17.99
C GLY A 175 -2.68 -5.37 -18.08
N SER A 176 -2.73 -6.09 -19.20
CA SER A 176 -3.74 -7.13 -19.46
C SER A 176 -3.33 -8.52 -18.94
N GLU A 177 -2.04 -8.71 -18.62
CA GLU A 177 -1.51 -10.02 -18.24
C GLU A 177 -1.74 -10.35 -16.77
N GLU A 178 -1.97 -11.64 -16.46
CA GLU A 178 -2.17 -12.09 -15.09
C GLU A 178 -0.97 -11.76 -14.18
N LEU A 179 -1.24 -11.40 -12.93
CA LEU A 179 -0.20 -11.24 -11.92
C LEU A 179 0.46 -12.60 -11.66
N ARG A 180 1.77 -12.66 -11.87
CA ARG A 180 2.54 -13.89 -11.61
C ARG A 180 3.39 -13.70 -10.37
N PRO A 181 3.21 -14.53 -9.33
CA PRO A 181 4.12 -14.52 -8.20
C PRO A 181 5.47 -15.09 -8.64
N VAL A 182 6.51 -14.29 -8.47
CA VAL A 182 7.90 -14.76 -8.53
C VAL A 182 8.34 -15.02 -7.10
N GLU A 183 8.46 -16.30 -6.74
CA GLU A 183 8.92 -16.68 -5.40
C GLU A 183 10.44 -16.83 -5.38
N THR A 184 11.07 -16.16 -4.42
CA THR A 184 12.50 -16.25 -4.15
C THR A 184 12.74 -16.47 -2.65
N GLN A 185 13.96 -16.86 -2.30
CA GLN A 185 14.41 -16.94 -0.90
C GLN A 185 15.49 -15.90 -0.68
N ILE A 186 15.26 -15.02 0.29
CA ILE A 186 16.24 -14.03 0.74
C ILE A 186 17.00 -14.63 1.92
N SER A 187 18.32 -14.71 1.82
CA SER A 187 19.15 -15.10 2.97
C SER A 187 19.43 -13.88 3.84
N TYR A 188 19.29 -14.03 5.15
CA TYR A 188 19.66 -13.01 6.14
C TYR A 188 20.46 -13.68 7.27
N GLY A 189 21.09 -12.88 8.14
CA GLY A 189 22.01 -13.39 9.16
C GLY A 189 21.44 -14.47 10.08
N GLY A 190 20.12 -14.56 10.24
CA GLY A 190 19.42 -15.53 11.07
C GLY A 190 18.72 -16.68 10.32
N GLY A 191 18.74 -16.70 8.98
CA GLY A 191 18.04 -17.75 8.22
C GLY A 191 17.66 -17.37 6.80
N LYS A 192 16.52 -17.91 6.33
CA LYS A 192 15.95 -17.62 5.02
C LYS A 192 14.54 -17.07 5.18
N LEU A 193 14.23 -16.05 4.39
CA LEU A 193 12.92 -15.42 4.33
C LEU A 193 12.29 -15.70 2.97
N ARG A 194 11.02 -16.10 2.99
CA ARG A 194 10.25 -16.29 1.77
C ARG A 194 9.85 -14.94 1.20
N HIS A 195 10.21 -14.68 -0.05
CA HIS A 195 9.89 -13.43 -0.73
C HIS A 195 9.06 -13.73 -1.98
N LEU A 196 7.89 -13.10 -2.06
CA LEU A 196 7.01 -13.19 -3.21
C LEU A 196 6.96 -11.81 -3.85
N HIS A 197 7.37 -11.73 -5.11
CA HIS A 197 7.23 -10.51 -5.90
C HIS A 197 6.06 -10.67 -6.86
N LEU A 198 5.05 -9.82 -6.71
CA LEU A 198 3.87 -9.78 -7.56
C LEU A 198 3.98 -8.59 -8.51
N GLN A 199 4.07 -8.89 -9.80
CA GLN A 199 4.05 -7.88 -10.86
C GLN A 199 3.29 -8.42 -12.07
N SER A 200 2.77 -7.52 -12.90
CA SER A 200 2.34 -7.91 -14.25
C SER A 200 3.56 -8.31 -15.07
N SER A 201 3.46 -9.35 -15.89
CA SER A 201 4.56 -9.85 -16.72
C SER A 201 4.82 -9.03 -17.98
N ALA A 202 4.08 -7.94 -18.20
CA ALA A 202 4.40 -6.96 -19.23
C ALA A 202 5.85 -6.49 -19.01
N GLU A 203 6.66 -6.48 -20.07
CA GLU A 203 8.07 -6.08 -20.02
C GLU A 203 8.26 -4.83 -19.15
N PRO A 204 9.36 -4.73 -18.35
CA PRO A 204 9.61 -3.60 -17.48
C PRO A 204 9.51 -2.32 -18.31
N TYR A 205 8.36 -1.67 -18.23
CA TYR A 205 8.11 -0.47 -18.98
C TYR A 205 8.96 0.61 -18.33
N HIS A 206 10.09 0.92 -18.95
CA HIS A 206 10.90 2.07 -18.60
C HIS A 206 10.06 3.30 -18.93
N GLY A 207 9.34 3.79 -17.92
CA GLY A 207 8.36 4.86 -18.03
C GLY A 207 8.85 6.01 -18.90
N THR A 208 8.04 6.41 -19.87
CA THR A 208 8.15 7.78 -20.39
C THR A 208 7.51 8.72 -19.36
N PRO A 209 7.74 10.04 -19.46
CA PRO A 209 6.96 11.06 -18.72
C PRO A 209 5.43 10.95 -18.91
N ASP A 210 4.95 10.05 -19.76
CA ASP A 210 3.54 9.78 -20.06
C ASP A 210 2.98 8.52 -19.35
N ASP A 211 3.51 8.10 -18.20
CA ASP A 211 2.81 7.15 -17.31
C ASP A 211 1.61 7.84 -16.64
N ARG A 212 0.57 8.05 -17.47
CA ARG A 212 -0.64 8.79 -17.15
C ARG A 212 -1.77 7.86 -16.72
N MET A 213 -2.75 8.47 -16.07
CA MET A 213 -3.94 7.82 -15.52
C MET A 213 -4.73 6.99 -16.54
N GLU A 214 -4.74 7.38 -17.82
CA GLU A 214 -5.53 6.72 -18.87
C GLU A 214 -5.06 5.28 -19.16
N ARG A 215 -3.86 4.90 -18.69
CA ARG A 215 -3.32 3.54 -18.84
C ARG A 215 -3.90 2.55 -17.83
N LEU A 216 -4.52 3.05 -16.76
CA LEU A 216 -5.07 2.20 -15.71
C LEU A 216 -6.52 1.83 -16.02
N ASP A 217 -6.74 0.55 -16.28
CA ASP A 217 -8.06 -0.03 -16.14
C ASP A 217 -8.34 -0.30 -14.66
N PHE A 218 -9.07 0.62 -14.02
CA PHE A 218 -9.40 0.54 -12.60
C PHE A 218 -10.27 -0.65 -12.22
N ARG A 219 -11.04 -1.21 -13.16
CA ARG A 219 -11.80 -2.44 -12.92
C ARG A 219 -10.86 -3.63 -12.84
N VAL A 220 -9.86 -3.70 -13.72
CA VAL A 220 -8.80 -4.73 -13.66
C VAL A 220 -7.97 -4.57 -12.39
N LEU A 221 -7.59 -3.34 -12.03
CA LEU A 221 -6.86 -3.06 -10.79
C LEU A 221 -7.66 -3.53 -9.57
N LEU A 222 -8.95 -3.18 -9.47
CA LEU A 222 -9.83 -3.62 -8.38
C LEU A 222 -9.83 -5.16 -8.25
N GLN A 223 -10.04 -5.88 -9.35
CA GLN A 223 -10.03 -7.35 -9.35
C GLN A 223 -8.70 -7.92 -8.88
N ARG A 224 -7.58 -7.28 -9.24
CA ARG A 224 -6.24 -7.68 -8.80
C ARG A 224 -6.02 -7.46 -7.32
N VAL A 225 -6.43 -6.31 -6.78
CA VAL A 225 -6.33 -6.03 -5.34
C VAL A 225 -7.19 -6.99 -4.53
N GLN A 226 -8.38 -7.35 -5.02
CA GLN A 226 -9.22 -8.37 -4.38
C GLN A 226 -8.57 -9.77 -4.38
N ARG A 227 -7.92 -10.17 -5.49
CA ARG A 227 -7.14 -11.42 -5.55
C ARG A 227 -5.92 -11.38 -4.64
N LEU A 228 -5.27 -10.23 -4.56
CA LEU A 228 -4.14 -9.98 -3.67
C LEU A 228 -4.55 -10.12 -2.20
N HIS A 229 -5.71 -9.58 -1.81
CA HIS A 229 -6.29 -9.80 -0.48
C HIS A 229 -6.44 -11.30 -0.19
N GLN A 230 -7.00 -12.08 -1.13
CA GLN A 230 -7.09 -13.53 -0.97
C GLN A 230 -5.71 -14.21 -0.85
N ALA A 231 -4.69 -13.70 -1.56
CA ALA A 231 -3.32 -14.22 -1.43
C ALA A 231 -2.73 -13.92 -0.04
N VAL A 232 -2.96 -12.72 0.51
CA VAL A 232 -2.56 -12.35 1.87
C VAL A 232 -3.25 -13.26 2.90
N GLU A 233 -4.56 -13.48 2.78
CA GLU A 233 -5.30 -14.44 3.62
C GLU A 233 -4.67 -15.84 3.58
N ASN A 234 -4.38 -16.35 2.38
CA ASN A 234 -3.77 -17.66 2.21
C ASN A 234 -2.36 -17.76 2.82
N LEU A 235 -1.62 -16.65 2.91
CA LEU A 235 -0.30 -16.60 3.55
C LEU A 235 -0.39 -16.51 5.08
N MET A 236 -1.51 -16.02 5.63
CA MET A 236 -1.72 -15.96 7.07
C MET A 236 -2.14 -17.30 7.68
N PHE A 237 -2.90 -18.12 6.95
CA PHE A 237 -3.47 -19.37 7.48
C PHE A 237 -2.71 -20.64 7.07
N ARG A 238 -1.48 -20.51 6.55
CA ARG A 238 -0.56 -21.62 6.25
C ARG A 238 0.53 -21.74 7.30
#